data_AF-A0A6V8EWM4-F1
#
_entry.id   AF-A0A6V8EWM4-F1
#
_cell.length_a   1.000
_cell.length_b   1.000
_cell.length_c   1.000
_cell.angle_alpha   90.00
_cell.angle_beta   90.00
_cell.angle_gamma   90.00
#
_symmetry.space_group_name_H-M   'P 1'
#
loop_
_entity.id
_entity.type
_entity.pdbx_description
1 polymer ?
#
loop_
_entity_poly.entity_id
_entity_poly.type
_entity_poly.pdbx_seq_one_letter_code
_entity_poly.pdbx_strand_id
1 'polypeptide(L)'
;VKSDASIVLGAAGETDEVVTIDVRRQIRWPTSLHGKTGMRVTEFPLERLDADGSRPFDALSEAFVFGQEKTLNVEIVVDDAMLRFGEDQHDVSMGDQLQVSESAATFLSLKGWAKLV
;
A
#
# COMPACT_ATOMS: atom_id res chain seq x y z
N VAL A 1 -32.81 36.60 -10.49
CA VAL A 1 -31.48 36.27 -9.91
C VAL A 1 -31.17 34.84 -10.32
N LYS A 2 -30.23 34.64 -11.26
CA LYS A 2 -29.83 33.35 -11.85
C LYS A 2 -29.20 32.48 -10.74
N SER A 3 -29.88 31.43 -10.27
CA SER A 3 -29.79 30.01 -10.69
C SER A 3 -28.40 29.38 -10.50
N ASP A 4 -28.28 28.62 -9.42
CA ASP A 4 -27.49 27.40 -9.22
C ASP A 4 -26.14 27.28 -9.95
N ALA A 5 -25.07 27.61 -9.22
CA ALA A 5 -23.79 26.97 -9.44
C ALA A 5 -23.80 25.64 -8.66
N SER A 6 -24.24 24.56 -9.31
CA SER A 6 -23.95 23.21 -8.80
C SER A 6 -22.43 23.06 -8.77
N ILE A 7 -21.84 23.17 -7.58
CA ILE A 7 -20.44 22.82 -7.37
C ILE A 7 -20.33 21.33 -7.71
N VAL A 8 -19.67 21.04 -8.82
CA VAL A 8 -19.35 19.67 -9.23
C VAL A 8 -18.27 19.18 -8.27
N LEU A 9 -18.70 18.62 -7.14
CA LEU A 9 -17.84 17.92 -6.16
C LEU A 9 -17.15 16.69 -6.79
N GLY A 10 -17.57 16.24 -7.98
CA GLY A 10 -17.04 15.05 -8.66
C GLY A 10 -15.70 15.23 -9.37
N ALA A 11 -15.11 16.44 -9.41
CA ALA A 11 -13.81 16.70 -10.02
C ALA A 11 -12.70 17.05 -9.01
N ALA A 12 -13.04 17.15 -7.72
CA ALA A 12 -12.05 17.33 -6.66
C ALA A 12 -11.52 15.96 -6.23
N GLY A 13 -10.21 15.87 -5.99
CA GLY A 13 -9.61 14.63 -5.46
C GLY A 13 -10.30 14.21 -4.16
N GLU A 14 -10.53 12.91 -3.99
CA GLU A 14 -11.07 12.36 -2.75
C GLU A 14 -10.08 12.62 -1.61
N THR A 15 -10.50 13.39 -0.62
CA THR A 15 -9.67 13.76 0.53
C THR A 15 -10.43 13.49 1.82
N ASP A 16 -9.69 13.21 2.90
CA ASP A 16 -10.25 13.09 4.24
C ASP A 16 -10.31 14.48 4.88
N GLU A 17 -11.49 15.09 4.92
CA GLU A 17 -11.72 16.45 5.42
C GLU A 17 -11.20 16.64 6.85
N VAL A 18 -11.32 15.61 7.70
CA VAL A 18 -10.90 15.66 9.11
C VAL A 18 -9.37 15.78 9.22
N VAL A 19 -8.62 15.29 8.23
CA VAL A 19 -7.17 15.50 8.13
C VAL A 19 -6.86 16.95 7.77
N THR A 20 -7.62 17.54 6.84
CA THR A 20 -7.34 18.86 6.26
C THR A 20 -7.64 20.02 7.22
N ILE A 21 -8.72 19.92 8.00
CA ILE A 21 -9.15 21.01 8.90
C ILE A 21 -8.36 21.05 10.21
N ASP A 22 -7.66 19.97 10.58
CA ASP A 22 -6.93 19.85 11.84
C ASP A 22 -5.55 20.53 11.78
N VAL A 23 -5.44 21.69 12.42
CA VAL A 23 -4.19 22.48 12.51
C VAL A 23 -3.11 21.85 13.39
N ARG A 24 -3.40 20.72 14.07
CA ARG A 24 -2.45 19.99 14.94
C ARG A 24 -2.32 18.52 14.54
N ARG A 25 -2.63 18.19 13.29
CA ARG A 25 -2.59 16.83 12.80
C ARG A 25 -1.20 16.20 12.99
N GLN A 26 -1.17 15.00 13.55
CA GLN A 26 0.05 14.19 13.58
C GLN A 26 0.28 13.60 12.19
N ILE A 27 1.43 13.93 11.59
CA ILE A 27 1.84 13.42 10.30
C ILE A 27 2.80 12.25 10.51
N ARG A 28 2.62 11.19 9.72
CA ARG A 28 3.54 10.06 9.74
C ARG A 28 4.91 10.51 9.25
N TRP A 29 5.95 10.20 10.01
CA TRP A 29 7.31 10.63 9.68
C TRP A 29 7.78 10.04 8.34
N PRO A 30 8.29 10.85 7.39
CA PRO A 30 8.90 10.34 6.16
C PRO A 30 10.01 9.34 6.48
N THR A 31 10.16 8.30 5.66
CA THR A 31 11.11 7.18 5.86
C THR A 31 10.81 6.23 7.03
N SER A 32 9.82 6.51 7.89
CA SER A 32 9.39 5.57 8.94
C SER A 32 8.71 4.32 8.36
N LEU A 33 8.50 3.29 9.20
CA LEU A 33 7.73 2.10 8.83
C LEU A 33 6.26 2.24 9.22
N HIS A 34 5.36 1.88 8.30
CA HIS A 34 3.93 1.85 8.56
C HIS A 34 3.56 0.59 9.36
N GLY A 35 3.09 0.75 10.61
CA GLY A 35 2.89 -0.37 11.53
C GLY A 35 1.93 -1.49 11.11
N LYS A 36 1.04 -1.25 10.13
CA LYS A 36 0.13 -2.30 9.59
C LYS A 36 0.67 -3.02 8.34
N THR A 37 1.77 -2.56 7.77
CA THR A 37 2.28 -3.11 6.50
C THR A 37 3.79 -3.37 6.54
N GLY A 38 4.52 -2.78 7.47
CA GLY A 38 5.98 -2.84 7.51
C GLY A 38 6.66 -2.12 6.34
N MET A 39 5.89 -1.43 5.51
CA MET A 39 6.39 -0.68 4.35
C MET A 39 6.88 0.70 4.77
N ARG A 40 7.81 1.25 4.00
CA ARG A 40 8.35 2.59 4.21
C ARG A 40 7.32 3.65 3.82
N VAL A 41 7.29 4.73 4.60
CA VAL A 41 6.70 5.99 4.18
C VAL A 41 7.63 6.63 3.16
N THR A 42 7.32 6.45 1.89
CA THR A 42 8.19 6.84 0.77
C THR A 42 7.68 8.13 0.13
N GLU A 43 8.56 9.12 0.03
CA GLU A 43 8.33 10.30 -0.80
C GLU A 43 8.65 9.98 -2.26
N PHE A 44 7.88 10.56 -3.17
CA PHE A 44 8.14 10.46 -4.62
C PHE A 44 7.81 11.81 -5.29
N PRO A 45 8.49 12.17 -6.38
CA PRO A 45 8.28 13.43 -7.07
C PRO A 45 6.91 13.48 -7.76
N LEU A 46 6.33 14.68 -7.84
CA LEU A 46 4.98 14.90 -8.37
C LEU A 46 4.78 14.34 -9.79
N GLU A 47 5.81 14.38 -10.64
CA GLU A 47 5.77 13.82 -12.00
C GLU A 47 5.50 12.31 -12.06
N ARG A 48 5.64 11.58 -10.94
CA ARG A 48 5.36 10.14 -10.83
C ARG A 48 4.00 9.82 -10.21
N LEU A 49 3.18 10.85 -9.93
CA LEU A 49 1.85 10.68 -9.36
C LEU A 49 0.84 10.10 -10.36
N ASP A 50 1.01 10.42 -11.64
CA ASP A 50 0.15 9.92 -12.70
C ASP A 50 0.41 8.43 -12.95
N ALA A 51 -0.61 7.60 -12.73
CA ALA A 51 -0.54 6.16 -12.92
C ALA A 51 -0.33 5.77 -14.39
N ASP A 52 -0.81 6.60 -15.33
CA ASP A 52 -0.66 6.40 -16.78
C ASP A 52 0.61 7.09 -17.33
N GLY A 53 1.40 7.72 -16.44
CA GLY A 53 2.64 8.39 -16.77
C GLY A 53 3.74 7.42 -17.23
N SER A 54 4.87 7.97 -17.67
CA SER A 54 5.98 7.16 -18.18
C SER A 54 6.75 6.38 -17.09
N ARG A 55 6.68 6.83 -15.83
CA ARG A 55 7.37 6.23 -14.67
C ARG A 55 6.57 6.41 -13.37
N PRO A 56 5.37 5.82 -13.25
CA PRO A 56 4.55 5.94 -12.05
C PRO A 56 5.27 5.40 -10.81
N PHE A 57 4.86 5.87 -9.64
CA PHE A 57 5.30 5.30 -8.37
C PHE A 57 4.59 3.97 -8.10
N ASP A 58 5.34 2.91 -7.81
CA ASP A 58 4.80 1.60 -7.44
C ASP A 58 5.16 1.25 -6.00
N ALA A 59 4.20 1.44 -5.09
CA ALA A 59 4.38 1.14 -3.68
C ALA A 59 4.70 -0.34 -3.43
N LEU A 60 4.14 -1.27 -4.21
CA LEU A 60 4.38 -2.72 -4.05
C LEU A 60 5.71 -3.17 -4.66
N SER A 61 6.51 -2.25 -5.19
CA SER A 61 7.89 -2.50 -5.61
C SER A 61 8.88 -1.66 -4.79
N GLU A 62 8.56 -0.39 -4.56
CA GLU A 62 9.50 0.62 -4.07
C GLU A 62 9.43 0.89 -2.56
N ALA A 63 8.31 0.55 -1.90
CA ALA A 63 8.14 0.83 -0.47
C ALA A 63 8.51 -0.35 0.45
N PHE A 64 8.94 -1.49 -0.11
CA PHE A 64 9.51 -2.60 0.66
C PHE A 64 10.90 -2.25 1.21
N VAL A 65 11.22 -2.73 2.41
CA VAL A 65 12.43 -2.31 3.15
C VAL A 65 13.43 -3.42 3.44
N PHE A 66 12.97 -4.67 3.53
CA PHE A 66 13.82 -5.83 3.75
C PHE A 66 14.28 -6.41 2.40
N GLY A 67 15.45 -7.05 2.42
CA GLY A 67 16.03 -7.65 1.22
C GLY A 67 15.20 -8.79 0.65
N GLN A 68 15.44 -9.10 -0.62
CA GLN A 68 14.78 -10.23 -1.32
C GLN A 68 15.56 -11.54 -1.21
N GLU A 69 16.80 -11.51 -0.71
CA GLU A 69 17.67 -12.70 -0.66
C GLU A 69 17.22 -13.76 0.35
N LYS A 70 16.56 -13.33 1.43
CA LYS A 70 16.00 -14.23 2.42
C LYS A 70 14.56 -14.54 2.08
N THR A 71 14.25 -15.82 1.99
CA THR A 71 12.89 -16.32 1.82
C THR A 71 12.36 -16.94 3.11
N LEU A 72 11.07 -16.76 3.36
CA LEU A 72 10.33 -17.28 4.49
C LEU A 72 9.09 -18.00 3.98
N ASN A 73 8.69 -19.06 4.68
CA ASN A 73 7.44 -19.74 4.39
C ASN A 73 6.30 -19.06 5.16
N VAL A 74 5.18 -18.87 4.47
CA VAL A 74 3.96 -18.32 5.04
C VAL A 74 2.77 -19.21 4.67
N GLU A 75 1.81 -19.31 5.57
CA GLU A 75 0.49 -19.91 5.31
C GLU A 75 -0.55 -18.79 5.23
N ILE A 76 -1.30 -18.77 4.13
CA ILE A 76 -2.36 -17.79 3.87
C ILE A 76 -3.56 -18.06 4.77
N VAL A 77 -4.10 -17.00 5.41
CA VAL A 77 -5.22 -17.09 6.37
C VAL A 77 -6.49 -16.39 5.90
N VAL A 78 -6.49 -15.88 4.67
CA VAL A 78 -7.65 -15.28 4.00
C VAL A 78 -8.01 -16.11 2.77
N ASP A 79 -9.24 -16.00 2.32
CA ASP A 79 -9.73 -16.71 1.13
C ASP A 79 -9.96 -15.73 -0.03
N ASP A 80 -9.87 -16.21 -1.27
CA ASP A 80 -10.08 -15.43 -2.51
C ASP A 80 -9.29 -14.10 -2.53
N ALA A 81 -7.96 -14.21 -2.55
CA ALA A 81 -7.08 -13.03 -2.51
C ALA A 81 -6.03 -13.05 -3.63
N MET A 82 -5.80 -11.88 -4.21
CA MET A 82 -4.69 -11.62 -5.13
C MET A 82 -3.57 -10.87 -4.41
N LEU A 83 -2.37 -11.43 -4.42
CA LEU A 83 -1.17 -10.86 -3.83
C LEU A 83 -0.23 -10.38 -4.93
N ARG A 84 0.44 -9.25 -4.70
CA ARG A 84 1.53 -8.78 -5.57
C ARG A 84 2.73 -8.32 -4.75
N PHE A 85 3.91 -8.81 -5.12
CA PHE A 85 5.20 -8.43 -4.53
C PHE A 85 6.16 -8.11 -5.66
N GLY A 86 6.39 -6.82 -5.93
CA GLY A 86 7.09 -6.41 -7.14
C GLY A 86 6.32 -6.85 -8.39
N GLU A 87 6.97 -7.66 -9.21
CA GLU A 87 6.41 -8.24 -10.44
C GLU A 87 5.68 -9.57 -10.19
N ASP A 88 5.92 -10.22 -9.05
CA ASP A 88 5.33 -11.52 -8.73
C ASP A 88 3.87 -11.36 -8.28
N GLN A 89 2.97 -12.14 -8.88
CA GLN A 89 1.56 -12.18 -8.53
C GLN A 89 1.12 -13.59 -8.16
N HIS A 90 0.27 -13.69 -7.14
CA HIS A 90 -0.30 -14.95 -6.67
C HIS A 90 -1.80 -14.80 -6.48
N ASP A 91 -2.55 -15.73 -7.08
CA ASP A 91 -3.94 -15.99 -6.70
C ASP A 91 -3.90 -17.06 -5.61
N VAL A 92 -4.47 -16.76 -4.43
CA VAL A 92 -4.38 -17.62 -3.24
C VAL A 92 -5.72 -17.82 -2.57
N SER A 93 -5.85 -19.01 -1.99
CA SER A 93 -6.94 -19.42 -1.12
C SER A 93 -6.45 -19.69 0.30
N MET A 94 -7.38 -19.79 1.25
CA MET A 94 -7.04 -20.06 2.64
C MET A 94 -6.31 -21.40 2.79
N GLY A 95 -5.19 -21.40 3.52
CA GLY A 95 -4.36 -22.59 3.76
C GLY A 95 -3.24 -22.79 2.74
N ASP A 96 -3.20 -22.00 1.67
CA ASP A 96 -2.08 -22.04 0.72
C ASP A 96 -0.76 -21.70 1.41
N GLN A 97 0.32 -22.36 0.98
CA GLN A 97 1.66 -22.09 1.46
C GLN A 97 2.50 -21.43 0.37
N LEU A 98 3.13 -20.31 0.71
CA LEU A 98 4.01 -19.57 -0.18
C LEU A 98 5.40 -19.42 0.44
N GLN A 99 6.43 -19.52 -0.39
CA GLN A 99 7.77 -19.08 -0.05
C GLN A 99 7.98 -17.68 -0.63
N VAL A 100 8.12 -16.68 0.23
CA VAL A 100 8.17 -15.26 -0.16
C VAL A 100 9.36 -14.55 0.48
N SER A 101 9.73 -13.38 -0.02
CA SER A 101 10.79 -12.56 0.61
C SER A 101 10.45 -12.14 2.04
N GLU A 102 11.45 -11.78 2.83
CA GLU A 102 11.28 -11.21 4.18
C GLU A 102 10.33 -9.99 4.19
N SER A 103 10.43 -9.14 3.17
CA SER A 103 9.53 -7.98 2.98
C SER A 103 8.08 -8.40 2.77
N ALA A 104 7.85 -9.36 1.87
CA ALA A 104 6.51 -9.87 1.57
C ALA A 104 5.89 -10.58 2.78
N ALA A 105 6.67 -11.41 3.47
CA ALA A 105 6.22 -12.10 4.68
C ALA A 105 5.84 -11.12 5.80
N THR A 106 6.65 -10.07 6.00
CA THR A 106 6.35 -9.02 6.99
C THR A 106 5.07 -8.27 6.63
N PHE A 107 4.90 -7.91 5.36
CA PHE A 107 3.69 -7.24 4.87
C PHE A 107 2.44 -8.09 5.09
N LEU A 108 2.47 -9.35 4.66
CA LEU A 108 1.34 -10.27 4.82
C LEU A 108 1.01 -10.51 6.30
N SER A 109 2.03 -10.66 7.14
CA SER A 109 1.85 -10.87 8.58
C SER A 109 1.20 -9.65 9.25
N LEU A 110 1.70 -8.44 8.98
CA LEU A 110 1.17 -7.20 9.58
C LEU A 110 -0.21 -6.81 9.03
N LYS A 111 -0.47 -7.14 7.76
CA LYS A 111 -1.80 -7.00 7.15
C LYS A 111 -2.81 -8.00 7.71
N GLY A 112 -2.34 -9.07 8.38
CA GLY A 112 -3.16 -10.15 8.92
C GLY A 112 -3.65 -11.13 7.86
N TRP A 113 -2.90 -11.29 6.76
CA TRP A 113 -3.27 -12.11 5.60
C TRP A 113 -2.50 -13.42 5.50
N ALA A 114 -1.39 -13.54 6.22
CA ALA A 114 -0.66 -14.79 6.37
C ALA A 114 -0.01 -14.90 7.75
N LYS A 115 0.45 -16.09 8.12
CA LYS A 115 1.29 -16.36 9.30
C LYS A 115 2.57 -17.07 8.88
N LEU A 116 3.67 -16.82 9.58
CA LEU A 116 4.94 -17.54 9.37
C LEU A 116 4.79 -19.00 9.80
N VAL A 117 5.40 -19.92 9.05
CA VAL A 117 5.41 -21.37 9.30
C VAL A 117 6.79 -22.00 9.14
#